data_AF-A0A7C4BSM1-F1
#
_entry.id   AF-A0A7C4BSM1-F1
#
_cell.length_a   1.000
_cell.length_b   1.000
_cell.length_c   1.000
_cell.angle_alpha   90.00
_cell.angle_beta   90.00
_cell.angle_gamma   90.00
#
_symmetry.space_group_name_H-M   'P 1'
#
loop_
_entity.id
_entity.type
_entity.pdbx_description
1 polymer ?
#
loop_
_entity_poly.entity_id
_entity_poly.type
_entity_poly.pdbx_seq_one_letter_code
_entity_poly.pdbx_strand_id
1 'polypeptide(L)'
;EYERTSTTVITAALRPLVESYLAEIAQGLNSAKFLVMRSNGGVSGAREAGRKAAELLFSGPAGGVIGACFVAEKAGFKNLITLDMGGTSTDVSLVQNGEIQYTTEKEIAGRPVRLPMVDVHTVGAGGGSIAWLDPGGMLRVGPQSAGANPGPACYGRGGTEPTVTDAHLALGHLSPARPLAGKLSLSPTLAEKVLGELAQKLRMDLASAAQGILDVAEATMERAIRVISIERGYDPRDFVLVAFGGAGPLHAASLARKLGISKVLIPCYAGVLSALGLITADIVHNFVRSLLAPLGAVQLAKINALFAEMKKEAESILREEEISEERWEFFFSLDLRYRGQGFEINVPIHSFPLDGDLSSIIEDFHRRHEERYGFSNRNSEVELVNLRLRAVGRTEKPELPEASFLGTLDEAVLERRWVYFGEEGALKAPVFSREKIPAGAEIPGPAVLEGPESTILIPPGSRAFVDRFGNVILEV
;
A
#
# COMPACT_ATOMS: atom_id res chain seq x y z
N GLU A 1 4.45 -14.78 -24.79
CA GLU A 1 3.46 -15.90 -24.89
C GLU A 1 3.25 -16.53 -23.53
N TYR A 2 4.32 -16.96 -22.86
CA TYR A 2 4.29 -17.52 -21.51
C TYR A 2 3.51 -16.67 -20.49
N GLU A 3 3.78 -15.37 -20.42
CA GLU A 3 3.18 -14.45 -19.45
C GLU A 3 1.68 -14.25 -19.68
N ARG A 4 1.28 -14.22 -20.96
CA ARG A 4 -0.14 -14.15 -21.36
C ARG A 4 -0.85 -15.43 -20.96
N THR A 5 -0.27 -16.60 -21.25
CA THR A 5 -0.81 -17.90 -20.82
C THR A 5 -0.90 -17.97 -19.30
N SER A 6 0.13 -17.56 -18.56
CA SER A 6 0.14 -17.53 -17.09
C SER A 6 -1.03 -16.70 -16.55
N THR A 7 -1.21 -15.47 -17.05
CA THR A 7 -2.30 -14.57 -16.66
C THR A 7 -3.68 -15.17 -16.95
N THR A 8 -3.86 -15.77 -18.12
CA THR A 8 -5.10 -16.45 -18.52
C THR A 8 -5.41 -17.64 -17.60
N VAL A 9 -4.42 -18.47 -17.29
CA VAL A 9 -4.57 -19.63 -16.39
C VAL A 9 -4.96 -19.17 -14.98
N ILE A 10 -4.31 -18.13 -14.45
CA ILE A 10 -4.64 -17.57 -13.13
C ILE A 10 -6.08 -17.03 -13.12
N THR A 11 -6.47 -16.28 -14.16
CA THR A 11 -7.83 -15.75 -14.29
C THR A 11 -8.86 -16.88 -14.32
N ALA A 12 -8.64 -17.90 -15.14
CA ALA A 12 -9.53 -19.05 -15.27
C ALA A 12 -9.66 -19.85 -13.97
N ALA A 13 -8.57 -20.00 -13.22
CA ALA A 13 -8.57 -20.71 -11.94
C ALA A 13 -9.32 -19.96 -10.83
N LEU A 14 -9.21 -18.63 -10.79
CA LEU A 14 -9.84 -17.79 -9.76
C LEU A 14 -11.31 -17.49 -10.04
N ARG A 15 -11.68 -17.37 -11.32
CA ARG A 15 -13.02 -16.96 -11.76
C ARG A 15 -14.19 -17.66 -11.06
N PRO A 16 -14.29 -19.01 -10.98
CA PRO A 16 -15.45 -19.64 -10.37
C PRO A 16 -15.56 -19.34 -8.85
N LEU A 17 -14.43 -19.23 -8.15
CA LEU A 17 -14.40 -18.91 -6.73
C LEU A 17 -14.86 -17.47 -6.49
N VAL A 18 -14.33 -16.53 -7.29
CA VAL A 18 -14.66 -15.11 -7.19
C VAL A 18 -16.11 -14.84 -7.59
N GLU A 19 -16.59 -15.39 -8.71
CA GLU A 19 -17.98 -15.21 -9.16
C GLU A 19 -18.98 -15.74 -8.11
N SER A 20 -18.71 -16.92 -7.53
CA SER A 20 -19.56 -17.47 -6.47
C SER A 20 -19.59 -16.57 -5.24
N TYR A 21 -18.42 -16.12 -4.77
CA TYR A 21 -18.30 -15.27 -3.58
C TYR A 21 -19.00 -13.92 -3.76
N LEU A 22 -18.78 -13.25 -4.90
CA LEU A 22 -19.41 -11.97 -5.20
C LEU A 22 -20.93 -12.09 -5.39
N ALA A 23 -21.41 -13.21 -5.96
CA ALA A 23 -22.83 -13.47 -6.11
C ALA A 23 -23.52 -13.67 -4.75
N GLU A 24 -22.88 -14.37 -3.81
CA GLU A 24 -23.39 -14.55 -2.45
C GLU A 24 -23.52 -13.22 -1.70
N ILE A 25 -22.50 -12.36 -1.79
CA ILE A 25 -22.57 -11.00 -1.23
C ILE A 25 -23.71 -10.20 -1.89
N ALA A 26 -23.81 -10.23 -3.21
CA ALA A 26 -24.84 -9.48 -3.94
C ALA A 26 -26.27 -9.87 -3.55
N GLN A 27 -26.52 -11.15 -3.24
CA GLN A 27 -27.83 -11.62 -2.76
C GLN A 27 -28.21 -11.02 -1.40
N GLY A 28 -27.22 -10.74 -0.54
CA GLY A 28 -27.45 -10.13 0.77
C GLY A 28 -27.68 -8.61 0.75
N LEU A 29 -27.42 -7.93 -0.37
CA LEU A 29 -27.35 -6.45 -0.45
C LEU A 29 -28.65 -5.75 -0.87
N ASN A 30 -29.78 -6.45 -1.01
CA ASN A 30 -31.10 -5.86 -1.31
C ASN A 30 -31.11 -4.83 -2.46
N SER A 31 -30.37 -5.09 -3.54
CA SER A 31 -30.22 -4.20 -4.71
C SER A 31 -29.39 -2.92 -4.52
N ALA A 32 -28.61 -2.80 -3.44
CA ALA A 32 -27.63 -1.72 -3.30
C ALA A 32 -26.53 -1.81 -4.38
N LYS A 33 -25.98 -0.66 -4.78
CA LYS A 33 -24.83 -0.60 -5.70
C LYS A 33 -23.62 -1.28 -5.04
N PHE A 34 -23.16 -2.37 -5.66
CA PHE A 34 -22.04 -3.16 -5.14
C PHE A 34 -20.84 -3.06 -6.07
N LEU A 35 -19.82 -2.36 -5.59
CA LEU A 35 -18.55 -2.14 -6.28
C LEU A 35 -17.45 -2.94 -5.59
N VAL A 36 -16.48 -3.39 -6.39
CA VAL A 36 -15.35 -4.19 -5.94
C VAL A 36 -14.06 -3.49 -6.34
N MET A 37 -13.13 -3.35 -5.40
CA MET A 37 -11.79 -2.80 -5.63
C MET A 37 -10.98 -3.71 -6.55
N ARG A 38 -10.25 -3.10 -7.48
CA ARG A 38 -9.34 -3.78 -8.40
C ARG A 38 -7.89 -3.40 -8.16
N SER A 39 -6.99 -4.23 -8.66
CA SER A 39 -5.53 -4.02 -8.61
C SER A 39 -5.12 -2.66 -9.19
N ASN A 40 -5.88 -2.10 -10.13
CA ASN A 40 -5.59 -0.82 -10.78
C ASN A 40 -5.96 0.42 -9.94
N GLY A 41 -6.35 0.23 -8.68
CA GLY A 41 -6.73 1.32 -7.77
C GLY A 41 -8.10 1.94 -8.07
N GLY A 42 -8.85 1.36 -8.99
CA GLY A 42 -10.25 1.72 -9.23
C GLY A 42 -11.20 0.62 -8.79
N VAL A 43 -12.48 0.93 -8.90
CA VAL A 43 -13.56 -0.02 -8.62
C VAL A 43 -14.31 -0.42 -9.90
N SER A 44 -15.08 -1.51 -9.83
CA SER A 44 -16.02 -1.96 -10.87
C SER A 44 -17.21 -2.66 -10.26
N GLY A 45 -18.31 -2.78 -11.00
CA GLY A 45 -19.41 -3.66 -10.63
C GLY A 45 -18.98 -5.13 -10.40
N ALA A 46 -19.64 -5.80 -9.46
CA ALA A 46 -19.30 -7.17 -9.05
C ALA A 46 -19.29 -8.21 -10.21
N ARG A 47 -20.19 -8.06 -11.19
CA ARG A 47 -20.23 -8.92 -12.38
C ARG A 47 -18.93 -8.83 -13.19
N GLU A 48 -18.43 -7.61 -13.41
CA GLU A 48 -17.21 -7.38 -14.19
C GLU A 48 -15.97 -7.84 -13.42
N ALA A 49 -15.91 -7.55 -12.12
CA ALA A 49 -14.89 -8.05 -11.21
C ALA A 49 -14.80 -9.60 -11.22
N GLY A 50 -15.94 -10.29 -11.26
CA GLY A 50 -15.99 -11.76 -11.39
C GLY A 50 -15.40 -12.26 -12.71
N ARG A 51 -15.77 -11.64 -13.85
CA ARG A 51 -15.22 -12.00 -15.17
C ARG A 51 -13.72 -11.78 -15.26
N LYS A 52 -13.22 -10.74 -14.61
CA LYS A 52 -11.80 -10.32 -14.58
C LYS A 52 -11.15 -10.62 -13.23
N ALA A 53 -11.38 -11.82 -12.68
CA ALA A 53 -10.94 -12.20 -11.34
C ALA A 53 -9.46 -11.93 -11.02
N ALA A 54 -8.55 -12.03 -11.99
CA ALA A 54 -7.13 -11.71 -11.77
C ALA A 54 -6.86 -10.21 -11.53
N GLU A 55 -7.76 -9.31 -11.94
CA GLU A 55 -7.71 -7.88 -11.59
C GLU A 55 -8.13 -7.61 -10.14
N LEU A 56 -8.38 -8.63 -9.31
CA LEU A 56 -8.61 -8.49 -7.88
C LEU A 56 -7.37 -8.77 -7.02
N LEU A 57 -6.30 -9.28 -7.64
CA LEU A 57 -5.03 -9.57 -6.95
C LEU A 57 -4.43 -8.26 -6.41
N PHE A 58 -4.09 -8.21 -5.12
CA PHE A 58 -3.63 -6.97 -4.46
C PHE A 58 -4.65 -5.80 -4.48
N SER A 59 -5.95 -6.07 -4.61
CA SER A 59 -7.00 -5.04 -4.49
C SER A 59 -6.99 -4.33 -3.13
N GLY A 60 -6.75 -5.05 -2.03
CA GLY A 60 -6.64 -4.47 -0.69
C GLY A 60 -5.52 -3.42 -0.58
N PRO A 61 -4.26 -3.78 -0.86
CA PRO A 61 -3.15 -2.83 -0.87
C PRO A 61 -3.36 -1.66 -1.86
N ALA A 62 -3.94 -1.91 -3.04
CA ALA A 62 -4.30 -0.83 -3.96
C ALA A 62 -5.27 0.16 -3.31
N GLY A 63 -6.31 -0.33 -2.62
CA GLY A 63 -7.20 0.51 -1.81
C GLY A 63 -6.44 1.29 -0.73
N GLY A 64 -5.50 0.67 -0.04
CA GLY A 64 -4.62 1.35 0.94
C GLY A 64 -3.88 2.54 0.35
N VAL A 65 -3.27 2.39 -0.83
CA VAL A 65 -2.56 3.47 -1.53
C VAL A 65 -3.52 4.59 -1.95
N ILE A 66 -4.72 4.26 -2.44
CA ILE A 66 -5.74 5.26 -2.80
C ILE A 66 -6.19 6.05 -1.57
N GLY A 67 -6.46 5.37 -0.45
CA GLY A 67 -6.82 6.00 0.81
C GLY A 67 -5.69 6.88 1.37
N ALA A 68 -4.43 6.42 1.26
CA ALA A 68 -3.26 7.19 1.66
C ALA A 68 -3.12 8.47 0.83
N CYS A 69 -3.28 8.40 -0.50
CA CYS A 69 -3.27 9.59 -1.37
C CYS A 69 -4.37 10.57 -0.97
N PHE A 70 -5.59 10.07 -0.76
CA PHE A 70 -6.74 10.90 -0.41
C PHE A 70 -6.53 11.67 0.91
N VAL A 71 -6.05 10.98 1.95
CA VAL A 71 -5.79 11.63 3.26
C VAL A 71 -4.59 12.56 3.18
N ALA A 72 -3.50 12.14 2.53
CA ALA A 72 -2.28 12.92 2.44
C ALA A 72 -2.47 14.23 1.65
N GLU A 73 -3.25 14.20 0.56
CA GLU A 73 -3.58 15.40 -0.21
C GLU A 73 -4.30 16.44 0.68
N LYS A 74 -5.26 15.99 1.50
CA LYS A 74 -5.97 16.87 2.45
C LYS A 74 -5.06 17.40 3.56
N ALA A 75 -4.02 16.65 3.93
CA ALA A 75 -2.97 17.07 4.85
C ALA A 75 -1.86 17.92 4.17
N GLY A 76 -1.95 18.16 2.85
CA GLY A 76 -1.02 19.01 2.10
C GLY A 76 0.23 18.30 1.56
N PHE A 77 0.26 16.97 1.52
CA PHE A 77 1.37 16.18 1.02
C PHE A 77 1.06 15.53 -0.33
N LYS A 78 2.04 15.51 -1.23
CA LYS A 78 1.91 14.94 -2.59
C LYS A 78 2.95 13.86 -2.92
N ASN A 79 4.06 13.84 -2.19
CA ASN A 79 5.13 12.85 -2.34
C ASN A 79 5.08 11.91 -1.15
N LEU A 80 4.63 10.67 -1.38
CA LEU A 80 4.33 9.70 -0.34
C LEU A 80 5.11 8.41 -0.56
N ILE A 81 5.59 7.83 0.52
CA ILE A 81 5.93 6.41 0.60
C ILE A 81 4.89 5.79 1.53
N THR A 82 4.14 4.81 1.07
CA THR A 82 3.14 4.12 1.91
C THR A 82 3.80 2.99 2.70
N LEU A 83 3.35 2.79 3.93
CA LEU A 83 3.70 1.65 4.79
C LEU A 83 2.41 1.07 5.36
N ASP A 84 1.85 0.05 4.71
CA ASP A 84 0.71 -0.71 5.19
C ASP A 84 1.20 -1.99 5.84
N MET A 85 1.17 -2.07 7.18
CA MET A 85 1.56 -3.29 7.87
C MET A 85 0.37 -3.91 8.62
N GLY A 86 0.03 -5.11 8.19
CA GLY A 86 -1.00 -5.95 8.77
C GLY A 86 -0.42 -7.06 9.66
N GLY A 87 -1.21 -8.11 9.87
CA GLY A 87 -0.81 -9.28 10.65
C GLY A 87 0.16 -10.23 9.92
N THR A 88 0.23 -10.20 8.60
CA THR A 88 0.99 -11.20 7.82
C THR A 88 2.09 -10.60 6.95
N SER A 89 1.88 -9.40 6.43
CA SER A 89 2.74 -8.76 5.45
C SER A 89 2.78 -7.25 5.66
N THR A 90 3.76 -6.64 4.99
CA THR A 90 3.85 -5.21 4.78
C THR A 90 3.80 -4.92 3.30
N ASP A 91 3.00 -3.95 2.91
CA ASP A 91 2.85 -3.46 1.55
C ASP A 91 3.35 -2.02 1.47
N VAL A 92 4.27 -1.76 0.55
CA VAL A 92 4.84 -0.43 0.31
C VAL A 92 4.64 0.01 -1.13
N SER A 93 4.39 1.30 -1.32
CA SER A 93 4.21 1.94 -2.63
C SER A 93 4.74 3.36 -2.61
N LEU A 94 5.05 3.90 -3.80
CA LEU A 94 5.56 5.26 -3.98
C LEU A 94 4.55 6.07 -4.78
N VAL A 95 4.29 7.28 -4.32
CA VAL A 95 3.41 8.27 -4.96
C VAL A 95 4.21 9.55 -5.13
N GLN A 96 4.26 10.08 -6.35
CA GLN A 96 5.02 11.28 -6.66
C GLN A 96 4.10 12.34 -7.25
N ASN A 97 4.16 13.58 -6.75
CA ASN A 97 3.34 14.69 -7.21
C ASN A 97 1.82 14.43 -7.16
N GLY A 98 1.38 13.54 -6.27
CA GLY A 98 -0.01 13.08 -6.17
C GLY A 98 -0.40 11.99 -7.17
N GLU A 99 0.55 11.51 -7.99
CA GLU A 99 0.34 10.46 -8.97
C GLU A 99 0.86 9.11 -8.47
N ILE A 100 -0.02 8.12 -8.51
CA ILE A 100 0.27 6.74 -8.13
C ILE A 100 1.05 6.06 -9.25
N GLN A 101 2.11 5.33 -8.90
CA GLN A 101 2.85 4.52 -9.84
C GLN A 101 2.10 3.23 -10.17
N TYR A 102 2.09 2.87 -11.46
CA TYR A 102 1.45 1.67 -11.96
C TYR A 102 2.47 0.75 -12.63
N THR A 103 2.24 -0.55 -12.53
CA THR A 103 3.02 -1.57 -13.24
C THR A 103 2.09 -2.50 -14.02
N THR A 104 2.60 -3.06 -15.11
CA THR A 104 1.97 -4.16 -15.86
C THR A 104 2.74 -5.46 -15.71
N GLU A 105 3.77 -5.47 -14.86
CA GLU A 105 4.67 -6.58 -14.65
C GLU A 105 4.69 -6.90 -13.16
N LYS A 106 4.10 -8.05 -12.79
CA LYS A 106 4.22 -8.57 -11.43
C LYS A 106 4.37 -10.07 -11.46
N GLU A 107 5.08 -10.61 -10.48
CA GLU A 107 5.19 -12.03 -10.24
C GLU A 107 4.48 -12.38 -8.95
N ILE A 108 3.68 -13.44 -8.96
CA ILE A 108 2.94 -13.93 -7.80
C ILE A 108 3.20 -15.43 -7.68
N ALA A 109 3.83 -15.84 -6.57
CA ALA A 109 4.19 -17.23 -6.32
C ALA A 109 4.95 -17.88 -7.50
N GLY A 110 5.93 -17.16 -8.09
CA GLY A 110 6.72 -17.65 -9.22
C GLY A 110 5.99 -17.58 -10.58
N ARG A 111 4.82 -16.93 -10.65
CA ARG A 111 4.01 -16.85 -11.87
C ARG A 111 3.85 -15.40 -12.32
N PRO A 112 4.22 -15.05 -13.56
CA PRO A 112 4.01 -13.70 -14.07
C PRO A 112 2.52 -13.42 -14.30
N VAL A 113 2.12 -12.19 -13.98
CA VAL A 113 0.79 -11.61 -14.23
C VAL A 113 0.97 -10.31 -15.01
N ARG A 114 0.31 -10.21 -16.16
CA ARG A 114 0.40 -9.08 -17.11
C ARG A 114 -0.87 -8.23 -17.09
N LEU A 115 -1.18 -7.64 -15.94
CA LEU A 115 -2.34 -6.78 -15.75
C LEU A 115 -1.89 -5.42 -15.19
N PRO A 116 -2.48 -4.29 -15.62
CA PRO A 116 -2.23 -3.01 -15.00
C PRO A 116 -2.66 -3.02 -13.53
N MET A 117 -1.74 -2.67 -12.63
CA MET A 117 -1.97 -2.62 -11.20
C MET A 117 -1.17 -1.51 -10.54
N VAL A 118 -1.66 -1.00 -9.41
CA VAL A 118 -0.91 -0.13 -8.52
C VAL A 118 0.38 -0.85 -8.16
N ASP A 119 1.49 -0.13 -8.28
CA ASP A 119 2.79 -0.70 -8.02
C ASP A 119 3.05 -0.76 -6.51
N VAL A 120 2.67 -1.91 -5.95
CA VAL A 120 2.88 -2.27 -4.56
C VAL A 120 3.95 -3.35 -4.48
N HIS A 121 4.93 -3.14 -3.61
CA HIS A 121 5.91 -4.16 -3.24
C HIS A 121 5.52 -4.74 -1.87
N THR A 122 5.34 -6.06 -1.82
CA THR A 122 4.89 -6.78 -0.62
C THR A 122 6.06 -7.57 -0.03
N VAL A 123 6.27 -7.47 1.27
CA VAL A 123 7.25 -8.28 2.01
C VAL A 123 6.62 -9.03 3.18
N GLY A 124 7.20 -10.19 3.50
CA GLY A 124 6.76 -11.07 4.59
C GLY A 124 7.14 -10.58 5.98
N ALA A 125 6.77 -9.34 6.32
CA ALA A 125 6.97 -8.73 7.63
C ALA A 125 5.63 -8.16 8.11
N GLY A 126 4.93 -8.86 8.99
CA GLY A 126 3.68 -8.41 9.62
C GLY A 126 3.72 -8.68 11.11
N GLY A 127 2.67 -8.26 11.85
CA GLY A 127 2.61 -8.48 13.30
C GLY A 127 2.71 -9.95 13.72
N GLY A 128 2.20 -10.86 12.91
CA GLY A 128 2.29 -12.31 13.12
C GLY A 128 3.51 -12.97 12.49
N SER A 129 4.48 -12.23 11.92
CA SER A 129 5.70 -12.84 11.38
C SER A 129 6.46 -13.54 12.50
N ILE A 130 6.81 -14.81 12.26
CA ILE A 130 7.41 -15.69 13.25
C ILE A 130 8.90 -15.43 13.33
N ALA A 131 9.42 -15.31 14.56
CA ALA A 131 10.85 -15.22 14.84
C ALA A 131 11.44 -16.62 15.08
N TRP A 132 12.53 -16.94 14.38
CA TRP A 132 13.18 -18.25 14.45
C TRP A 132 14.70 -18.12 14.29
N LEU A 133 15.45 -19.14 14.70
CA LEU A 133 16.90 -19.20 14.49
C LEU A 133 17.20 -20.07 13.28
N ASP A 134 17.99 -19.55 12.34
CA ASP A 134 18.46 -20.36 11.22
C ASP A 134 19.48 -21.43 11.66
N PRO A 135 19.86 -22.39 10.80
CA PRO A 135 20.85 -23.41 11.16
C PRO A 135 22.21 -22.85 11.62
N GLY A 136 22.51 -21.59 11.29
CA GLY A 136 23.71 -20.87 11.74
C GLY A 136 23.53 -20.15 13.08
N GLY A 137 22.34 -20.20 13.68
CA GLY A 137 22.02 -19.53 14.94
C GLY A 137 21.69 -18.05 14.81
N MET A 138 21.49 -17.54 13.58
CA MET A 138 21.10 -16.15 13.37
C MET A 138 19.59 -15.97 13.49
N LEU A 139 19.16 -14.87 14.12
CA LEU A 139 17.76 -14.51 14.22
C LEU A 139 17.18 -14.13 12.85
N ARG A 140 16.06 -14.75 12.51
CA ARG A 140 15.24 -14.49 11.33
C ARG A 140 13.82 -14.16 11.78
N VAL A 141 13.13 -13.33 11.01
CA VAL A 141 11.72 -13.02 11.22
C VAL A 141 11.00 -13.14 9.88
N GLY A 142 9.94 -13.95 9.84
CA GLY A 142 9.30 -14.34 8.59
C GLY A 142 10.16 -15.26 7.71
N PRO A 143 9.71 -15.56 6.47
CA PRO A 143 8.44 -15.12 5.88
C PRO A 143 7.21 -15.85 6.43
N GLN A 144 7.39 -16.87 7.27
CA GLN A 144 6.29 -17.56 7.93
C GLN A 144 5.52 -16.61 8.85
N SER A 145 4.19 -16.77 8.87
CA SER A 145 3.30 -15.99 9.74
C SER A 145 2.41 -16.93 10.53
N ALA A 146 2.17 -16.56 11.80
CA ALA A 146 1.18 -17.21 12.66
C ALA A 146 -0.28 -16.86 12.26
N GLY A 147 -0.47 -15.90 11.35
CA GLY A 147 -1.78 -15.43 10.91
C GLY A 147 -2.62 -14.86 12.05
N ALA A 148 -3.95 -15.02 11.98
CA ALA A 148 -4.88 -14.64 13.05
C ALA A 148 -5.34 -15.83 13.91
N ASN A 149 -5.14 -17.06 13.42
CA ASN A 149 -5.46 -18.31 14.09
C ASN A 149 -4.44 -19.39 13.66
N PRO A 150 -3.58 -19.91 14.56
CA PRO A 150 -3.58 -19.65 16.00
C PRO A 150 -3.09 -18.24 16.37
N GLY A 151 -2.41 -17.53 15.46
CA GLY A 151 -1.91 -16.18 15.69
C GLY A 151 -0.73 -16.10 16.68
N PRO A 152 -0.24 -14.88 16.96
CA PRO A 152 0.71 -14.59 18.02
C PRO A 152 0.41 -15.31 19.34
N ALA A 153 1.44 -15.69 20.08
CA ALA A 153 1.26 -16.42 21.34
C ALA A 153 0.42 -15.61 22.35
N CYS A 154 0.62 -14.29 22.40
CA CYS A 154 -0.15 -13.37 23.22
C CYS A 154 -1.66 -13.35 22.91
N TYR A 155 -2.12 -13.88 21.79
CA TYR A 155 -3.56 -13.95 21.48
C TYR A 155 -4.28 -15.05 22.28
N GLY A 156 -3.54 -15.98 22.91
CA GLY A 156 -4.14 -17.03 23.73
C GLY A 156 -4.95 -18.07 22.96
N ARG A 157 -4.73 -18.18 21.64
CA ARG A 157 -5.46 -19.09 20.72
C ARG A 157 -4.67 -20.34 20.33
N GLY A 158 -3.61 -20.65 21.08
CA GLY A 158 -2.76 -21.82 20.85
C GLY A 158 -1.48 -21.53 20.04
N GLY A 159 -1.15 -20.26 19.79
CA GLY A 159 0.14 -19.88 19.20
C GLY A 159 1.28 -20.18 20.16
N THR A 160 2.36 -20.78 19.64
CA THR A 160 3.52 -21.22 20.46
C THR A 160 4.86 -20.68 19.98
N GLU A 161 4.89 -19.97 18.86
CA GLU A 161 6.11 -19.40 18.30
C GLU A 161 6.14 -17.89 18.58
N PRO A 162 7.33 -17.30 18.86
CA PRO A 162 7.44 -15.87 19.10
C PRO A 162 7.19 -15.08 17.81
N THR A 163 6.44 -13.98 17.93
CA THR A 163 6.11 -13.11 16.78
C THR A 163 6.44 -11.64 17.03
N VAL A 164 6.33 -10.82 15.99
CA VAL A 164 6.49 -9.35 16.07
C VAL A 164 5.51 -8.73 17.07
N THR A 165 4.24 -9.16 17.10
CA THR A 165 3.25 -8.68 18.06
C THR A 165 3.60 -9.09 19.50
N ASP A 166 4.13 -10.29 19.72
CA ASP A 166 4.62 -10.70 21.05
C ASP A 166 5.74 -9.78 21.53
N ALA A 167 6.68 -9.43 20.64
CA ALA A 167 7.76 -8.50 20.93
C ALA A 167 7.23 -7.09 21.28
N HIS A 168 6.27 -6.56 20.53
CA HIS A 168 5.64 -5.27 20.86
C HIS A 168 4.95 -5.29 22.22
N LEU A 169 4.28 -6.38 22.58
CA LEU A 169 3.65 -6.51 23.90
C LEU A 169 4.70 -6.53 25.01
N ALA A 170 5.76 -7.32 24.86
CA ALA A 170 6.82 -7.44 25.85
C ALA A 170 7.60 -6.14 26.07
N LEU A 171 7.76 -5.32 25.03
CA LEU A 171 8.42 -4.02 25.09
C LEU A 171 7.49 -2.89 25.59
N GLY A 172 6.25 -3.21 25.94
CA GLY A 172 5.28 -2.24 26.43
C GLY A 172 4.70 -1.31 25.35
N HIS A 173 4.89 -1.64 24.07
CA HIS A 173 4.28 -0.89 22.96
C HIS A 173 2.76 -1.07 22.93
N LEU A 174 2.27 -2.28 23.22
CA LEU A 174 0.85 -2.61 23.27
C LEU A 174 0.35 -2.73 24.71
N SER A 175 -0.90 -2.35 24.95
CA SER A 175 -1.54 -2.50 26.27
C SER A 175 -1.99 -3.95 26.50
N PRO A 176 -1.66 -4.56 27.64
CA PRO A 176 -2.28 -5.81 28.06
C PRO A 176 -3.64 -5.60 28.72
N ALA A 177 -3.92 -4.39 29.23
CA ALA A 177 -5.14 -4.07 29.96
C ALA A 177 -6.31 -3.67 29.04
N ARG A 178 -6.00 -3.17 27.84
CA ARG A 178 -7.00 -2.75 26.86
C ARG A 178 -7.00 -3.71 25.66
N PRO A 179 -8.18 -4.18 25.20
CA PRO A 179 -8.26 -5.09 24.07
C PRO A 179 -7.72 -4.46 22.78
N LEU A 180 -6.88 -5.21 22.06
CA LEU A 180 -6.47 -4.85 20.70
C LEU A 180 -7.66 -4.99 19.75
N ALA A 181 -7.83 -4.04 18.83
CA ALA A 181 -8.99 -4.00 17.91
C ALA A 181 -10.35 -4.11 18.63
N GLY A 182 -10.42 -3.59 19.86
CA GLY A 182 -11.62 -3.53 20.71
C GLY A 182 -12.11 -4.87 21.28
N LYS A 183 -11.52 -6.02 20.91
CA LYS A 183 -12.04 -7.35 21.29
C LYS A 183 -10.99 -8.35 21.75
N LEU A 184 -9.72 -8.16 21.38
CA LEU A 184 -8.68 -9.15 21.62
C LEU A 184 -7.85 -8.81 22.86
N SER A 185 -8.10 -9.51 23.95
CA SER A 185 -7.24 -9.42 25.15
C SER A 185 -5.89 -10.09 24.89
N LEU A 186 -4.81 -9.40 25.23
CA LEU A 186 -3.45 -9.88 25.06
C LEU A 186 -2.92 -10.47 26.36
N SER A 187 -2.17 -11.57 26.27
CA SER A 187 -1.55 -12.24 27.41
C SER A 187 -0.04 -11.96 27.46
N PRO A 188 0.43 -11.10 28.40
CA PRO A 188 1.86 -10.88 28.62
C PRO A 188 2.61 -12.17 28.93
N THR A 189 2.04 -13.04 29.76
CA THR A 189 2.70 -14.26 30.22
C THR A 189 2.96 -15.24 29.07
N LEU A 190 2.09 -15.29 28.06
CA LEU A 190 2.29 -16.12 26.88
C LEU A 190 3.36 -15.53 25.95
N ALA A 191 3.38 -14.21 25.74
CA ALA A 191 4.46 -13.54 25.00
C ALA A 191 5.82 -13.73 25.70
N GLU A 192 5.88 -13.47 27.00
CA GLU A 192 7.09 -13.61 27.81
C GLU A 192 7.63 -15.04 27.79
N LYS A 193 6.76 -16.05 27.78
CA LYS A 193 7.17 -17.45 27.66
C LYS A 193 7.90 -17.73 26.35
N VAL A 194 7.28 -17.43 25.20
CA VAL A 194 7.86 -17.75 23.89
C VAL A 194 9.10 -16.91 23.59
N LEU A 195 9.10 -15.65 24.02
CA LEU A 195 10.26 -14.76 23.90
C LEU A 195 11.39 -15.16 24.85
N GLY A 196 11.08 -15.62 26.07
CA GLY A 196 12.07 -16.11 27.03
C GLY A 196 12.80 -17.36 26.51
N GLU A 197 12.09 -18.28 25.88
CA GLU A 197 12.69 -19.46 25.23
C GLU A 197 13.64 -19.05 24.08
N LEU A 198 13.28 -18.03 23.29
CA LEU A 198 14.15 -17.48 22.25
C LEU A 198 15.36 -16.74 22.84
N ALA A 199 15.15 -15.91 23.85
CA ALA A 199 16.18 -15.13 24.52
C ALA A 199 17.27 -16.04 25.13
N GLN A 200 16.87 -17.16 25.74
CA GLN A 200 17.81 -18.17 26.25
C GLN A 200 18.69 -18.76 25.14
N LYS A 201 18.13 -19.06 23.97
CA LYS A 201 18.89 -19.58 22.82
C LYS A 201 19.86 -18.55 22.26
N LEU A 202 19.45 -17.28 22.25
CA LEU A 202 20.28 -16.14 21.82
C LEU A 202 21.29 -15.68 22.86
N ARG A 203 21.16 -16.13 24.13
CA ARG A 203 21.96 -15.65 25.28
C ARG A 203 21.81 -14.14 25.50
N MET A 204 20.59 -13.65 25.34
CA MET A 204 20.21 -12.25 25.55
C MET A 204 19.16 -12.16 26.65
N ASP A 205 18.95 -10.98 27.22
CA ASP A 205 17.76 -10.73 28.03
C ASP A 205 16.50 -10.64 27.14
N LEU A 206 15.33 -10.71 27.78
CA LEU A 206 14.05 -10.75 27.09
C LEU A 206 13.79 -9.48 26.26
N ALA A 207 14.12 -8.30 26.80
CA ALA A 207 13.88 -7.04 26.10
C ALA A 207 14.79 -6.91 24.88
N SER A 208 16.07 -7.25 25.02
CA SER A 208 17.01 -7.25 23.89
C SER A 208 16.62 -8.26 22.80
N ALA A 209 16.13 -9.45 23.19
CA ALA A 209 15.62 -10.43 22.22
C ALA A 209 14.36 -9.93 21.50
N ALA A 210 13.42 -9.32 22.23
CA ALA A 210 12.22 -8.73 21.65
C ALA A 210 12.56 -7.56 20.70
N GLN A 211 13.46 -6.67 21.09
CA GLN A 211 13.93 -5.58 20.24
C GLN A 211 14.62 -6.11 18.98
N GLY A 212 15.44 -7.16 19.10
CA GLY A 212 16.07 -7.82 17.95
C GLY A 212 15.06 -8.39 16.94
N ILE A 213 13.89 -8.88 17.38
CA ILE A 213 12.80 -9.28 16.47
C ILE A 213 12.31 -8.07 15.67
N LEU A 214 12.06 -6.94 16.35
CA LEU A 214 11.61 -5.72 15.68
C LEU A 214 12.66 -5.20 14.70
N ASP A 215 13.93 -5.21 15.08
CA ASP A 215 15.04 -4.75 14.22
C ASP A 215 15.15 -5.58 12.94
N VAL A 216 15.01 -6.91 13.01
CA VAL A 216 15.05 -7.80 11.85
C VAL A 216 13.82 -7.61 10.95
N ALA A 217 12.63 -7.43 11.54
CA ALA A 217 11.41 -7.12 10.79
C ALA A 217 11.54 -5.76 10.06
N GLU A 218 12.04 -4.75 10.76
CA GLU A 218 12.28 -3.41 10.22
C GLU A 218 13.35 -3.40 9.14
N ALA A 219 14.43 -4.17 9.26
CA ALA A 219 15.43 -4.30 8.19
C ALA A 219 14.81 -4.86 6.90
N THR A 220 13.83 -5.75 7.02
CA THR A 220 13.07 -6.28 5.87
C THR A 220 12.18 -5.21 5.24
N MET A 221 11.47 -4.43 6.06
CA MET A 221 10.63 -3.32 5.60
C MET A 221 11.46 -2.18 5.00
N GLU A 222 12.61 -1.85 5.59
CA GLU A 222 13.54 -0.85 5.07
C GLU A 222 14.02 -1.23 3.68
N ARG A 223 14.44 -2.50 3.48
CA ARG A 223 14.81 -3.01 2.16
C ARG A 223 13.66 -2.88 1.16
N ALA A 224 12.43 -3.20 1.56
CA ALA A 224 11.24 -3.04 0.72
C ALA A 224 11.07 -1.60 0.25
N ILE A 225 11.22 -0.63 1.17
CA ILE A 225 11.12 0.79 0.84
C ILE A 225 12.25 1.21 -0.10
N ARG A 226 13.48 0.73 0.10
CA ARG A 226 14.62 1.02 -0.79
C ARG A 226 14.40 0.53 -2.23
N VAL A 227 13.74 -0.63 -2.40
CA VAL A 227 13.40 -1.21 -3.72
C VAL A 227 12.43 -0.32 -4.50
N ILE A 228 11.44 0.28 -3.84
CA ILE A 228 10.46 1.15 -4.50
C ILE A 228 10.93 2.61 -4.62
N SER A 229 12.02 3.00 -3.95
CA SER A 229 12.53 4.37 -3.91
C SER A 229 13.92 4.48 -4.56
N ILE A 230 14.99 4.21 -3.81
CA ILE A 230 16.39 4.42 -4.20
C ILE A 230 16.75 3.63 -5.46
N GLU A 231 16.33 2.36 -5.55
CA GLU A 231 16.61 1.53 -6.74
C GLU A 231 15.90 2.04 -8.01
N ARG A 232 14.96 2.98 -7.85
CA ARG A 232 14.22 3.63 -8.93
C ARG A 232 14.56 5.11 -9.09
N GLY A 233 15.62 5.58 -8.43
CA GLY A 233 16.11 6.94 -8.54
C GLY A 233 15.40 7.98 -7.67
N TYR A 234 14.58 7.56 -6.70
CA TYR A 234 13.93 8.47 -5.76
C TYR A 234 14.69 8.54 -4.43
N ASP A 235 14.91 9.75 -3.94
CA ASP A 235 15.45 9.99 -2.60
C ASP A 235 14.32 9.98 -1.56
N PRO A 236 14.27 9.04 -0.60
CA PRO A 236 13.22 8.96 0.41
C PRO A 236 13.04 10.26 1.22
N ARG A 237 14.10 11.08 1.35
CA ARG A 237 14.08 12.32 2.13
C ARG A 237 13.10 13.37 1.57
N ASP A 238 12.75 13.26 0.29
CA ASP A 238 11.81 14.15 -0.39
C ASP A 238 10.33 13.72 -0.22
N PHE A 239 10.08 12.65 0.54
CA PHE A 239 8.77 12.03 0.71
C PHE A 239 8.33 12.05 2.18
N VAL A 240 7.02 11.97 2.39
CA VAL A 240 6.41 11.67 3.69
C VAL A 240 6.10 10.19 3.76
N LEU A 241 6.44 9.55 4.89
CA LEU A 241 6.04 8.17 5.14
C LEU A 241 4.59 8.15 5.63
N VAL A 242 3.67 7.58 4.86
CA VAL A 242 2.27 7.41 5.27
C VAL A 242 2.10 6.01 5.86
N ALA A 243 2.03 5.94 7.18
CA ALA A 243 1.97 4.66 7.91
C ALA A 243 0.55 4.31 8.32
N PHE A 244 0.11 3.13 7.92
CA PHE A 244 -1.23 2.60 8.17
C PHE A 244 -1.22 1.08 8.26
N GLY A 245 -2.41 0.49 8.32
CA GLY A 245 -2.59 -0.86 8.84
C GLY A 245 -2.54 -0.88 10.37
N GLY A 246 -2.81 -2.04 10.96
CA GLY A 246 -2.86 -2.17 12.41
C GLY A 246 -1.49 -2.01 13.09
N ALA A 247 -0.41 -2.37 12.40
CA ALA A 247 0.94 -2.38 12.94
C ALA A 247 1.89 -1.35 12.30
N GLY A 248 1.54 -0.73 11.17
CA GLY A 248 2.41 0.24 10.49
C GLY A 248 2.87 1.39 11.40
N PRO A 249 1.95 2.04 12.15
CA PRO A 249 2.31 3.14 13.04
C PRO A 249 3.25 2.77 14.20
N LEU A 250 3.40 1.49 14.54
CA LEU A 250 4.36 1.02 15.55
C LEU A 250 5.80 1.08 15.06
N HIS A 251 6.03 0.92 13.76
CA HIS A 251 7.37 0.89 13.15
C HIS A 251 7.73 2.19 12.43
N ALA A 252 6.76 3.05 12.18
CA ALA A 252 6.90 4.19 11.28
C ALA A 252 8.03 5.15 11.70
N ALA A 253 8.14 5.46 12.99
CA ALA A 253 9.16 6.39 13.47
C ALA A 253 10.58 5.84 13.28
N SER A 254 10.80 4.57 13.62
CA SER A 254 12.10 3.89 13.46
C SER A 254 12.49 3.80 11.98
N LEU A 255 11.57 3.36 11.13
CA LEU A 255 11.80 3.27 9.68
C LEU A 255 12.08 4.64 9.06
N ALA A 256 11.34 5.67 9.45
CA ALA A 256 11.56 7.03 8.97
C ALA A 256 12.97 7.53 9.31
N ARG A 257 13.43 7.34 10.57
CA ARG A 257 14.80 7.68 10.98
C ARG A 257 15.86 6.93 10.17
N LYS A 258 15.71 5.62 10.00
CA LYS A 258 16.65 4.76 9.22
C LYS A 258 16.75 5.20 7.75
N LEU A 259 15.66 5.71 7.19
CA LEU A 259 15.58 6.17 5.80
C LEU A 259 15.86 7.67 5.61
N GLY A 260 16.06 8.42 6.70
CA GLY A 260 16.22 9.88 6.67
C GLY A 260 14.94 10.66 6.35
N ILE A 261 13.78 10.00 6.41
CA ILE A 261 12.48 10.65 6.20
C ILE A 261 12.16 11.52 7.41
N SER A 262 11.93 12.81 7.19
CA SER A 262 11.72 13.77 8.28
C SER A 262 10.30 13.76 8.87
N LYS A 263 9.31 13.32 8.07
CA LYS A 263 7.89 13.37 8.44
C LYS A 263 7.18 12.05 8.19
N VAL A 264 6.38 11.64 9.17
CA VAL A 264 5.45 10.51 9.07
C VAL A 264 4.03 11.04 9.21
N LEU A 265 3.14 10.66 8.29
CA LEU A 265 1.71 10.89 8.40
C LEU A 265 1.03 9.58 8.81
N ILE A 266 0.32 9.60 9.95
CA ILE A 266 -0.50 8.48 10.41
C ILE A 266 -1.98 8.90 10.32
N PRO A 267 -2.74 8.39 9.35
CA PRO A 267 -4.15 8.72 9.18
C PRO A 267 -5.00 8.43 10.42
N CYS A 268 -6.05 9.21 10.67
CA CYS A 268 -6.98 9.01 11.79
C CYS A 268 -7.45 7.54 11.87
N TYR A 269 -7.89 7.00 10.74
CA TYR A 269 -8.37 5.62 10.58
C TYR A 269 -7.30 4.69 10.00
N ALA A 270 -6.10 4.71 10.59
CA ALA A 270 -4.95 3.99 10.06
C ALA A 270 -5.20 2.48 9.90
N GLY A 271 -5.92 1.82 10.82
CA GLY A 271 -6.10 0.37 10.72
C GLY A 271 -7.15 -0.07 9.69
N VAL A 272 -7.97 0.87 9.18
CA VAL A 272 -8.98 0.60 8.13
C VAL A 272 -8.81 1.49 6.90
N LEU A 273 -7.62 2.07 6.68
CA LEU A 273 -7.38 3.02 5.59
C LEU A 273 -7.72 2.46 4.21
N SER A 274 -7.47 1.16 3.98
CA SER A 274 -7.83 0.50 2.73
C SER A 274 -9.34 0.53 2.46
N ALA A 275 -10.18 0.47 3.50
CA ALA A 275 -11.63 0.64 3.37
C ALA A 275 -12.01 2.08 3.01
N LEU A 276 -11.32 3.09 3.57
CA LEU A 276 -11.49 4.48 3.13
C LEU A 276 -11.12 4.63 1.64
N GLY A 277 -10.03 4.00 1.21
CA GLY A 277 -9.62 3.95 -0.19
C GLY A 277 -10.66 3.33 -1.12
N LEU A 278 -11.42 2.32 -0.66
CA LEU A 278 -12.57 1.78 -1.40
C LEU A 278 -13.66 2.83 -1.62
N ILE A 279 -13.97 3.61 -0.58
CA ILE A 279 -15.00 4.66 -0.64
C ILE A 279 -14.55 5.80 -1.56
N THR A 280 -13.26 6.11 -1.58
CA THR A 280 -12.71 7.24 -2.35
C THR A 280 -12.21 6.86 -3.74
N ALA A 281 -12.32 5.60 -4.16
CA ALA A 281 -11.86 5.16 -5.48
C ALA A 281 -12.82 5.58 -6.61
N ASP A 282 -12.24 5.88 -7.77
CA ASP A 282 -13.00 6.09 -9.01
C ASP A 282 -13.30 4.74 -9.69
N ILE A 283 -14.26 4.75 -10.60
CA ILE A 283 -14.44 3.64 -11.54
C ILE A 283 -13.34 3.72 -12.60
N VAL A 284 -12.57 2.65 -12.80
CA VAL A 284 -11.40 2.69 -13.72
C VAL A 284 -11.34 1.45 -14.59
N HIS A 285 -11.61 1.57 -15.90
CA HIS A 285 -11.48 0.48 -16.85
C HIS A 285 -10.25 0.64 -17.74
N ASN A 286 -9.47 -0.43 -17.88
CA ASN A 286 -8.30 -0.47 -18.75
C ASN A 286 -8.59 -1.32 -19.98
N PHE A 287 -8.23 -0.80 -21.15
CA PHE A 287 -8.33 -1.47 -22.43
C PHE A 287 -6.97 -1.51 -23.09
N VAL A 288 -6.68 -2.63 -23.76
CA VAL A 288 -5.44 -2.83 -24.52
C VAL A 288 -5.78 -3.43 -25.88
N ARG A 289 -5.11 -2.96 -26.93
CA ARG A 289 -5.11 -3.57 -28.27
C ARG A 289 -3.67 -3.67 -28.77
N SER A 290 -3.25 -4.86 -29.16
CA SER A 290 -1.90 -5.06 -29.70
C SER A 290 -1.82 -4.67 -31.17
N LEU A 291 -0.80 -3.90 -31.52
CA LEU A 291 -0.47 -3.50 -32.89
C LEU A 291 1.05 -3.45 -33.03
N LEU A 292 1.68 -4.58 -33.36
CA LEU A 292 3.11 -4.64 -33.56
C LEU A 292 3.49 -4.08 -34.94
N ALA A 293 4.13 -2.91 -34.98
CA ALA A 293 4.61 -2.30 -36.21
C ALA A 293 5.67 -1.21 -35.93
N PRO A 294 6.59 -0.91 -36.87
CA PRO A 294 7.43 0.28 -36.78
C PRO A 294 6.57 1.53 -36.69
N LEU A 295 6.74 2.32 -35.62
CA LEU A 295 5.87 3.45 -35.30
C LEU A 295 5.81 4.46 -36.45
N GLY A 296 6.96 4.77 -37.08
CA GLY A 296 7.04 5.67 -38.23
C GLY A 296 6.37 5.16 -39.51
N ALA A 297 6.03 3.87 -39.59
CA ALA A 297 5.32 3.27 -40.72
C ALA A 297 3.82 3.07 -40.47
N VAL A 298 3.34 3.31 -39.23
CA VAL A 298 1.92 3.16 -38.89
C VAL A 298 1.15 4.39 -39.35
N GLN A 299 0.06 4.16 -40.09
CA GLN A 299 -0.86 5.23 -40.46
C GLN A 299 -1.60 5.74 -39.21
N LEU A 300 -1.54 7.05 -38.95
CA LEU A 300 -2.27 7.70 -37.85
C LEU A 300 -3.76 7.37 -37.84
N ALA A 301 -4.39 7.28 -39.01
CA ALA A 301 -5.79 6.89 -39.16
C ALA A 301 -6.10 5.52 -38.52
N LYS A 302 -5.16 4.57 -38.58
CA LYS A 302 -5.31 3.25 -37.96
C LYS A 302 -5.24 3.32 -36.44
N ILE A 303 -4.32 4.12 -35.89
CA ILE A 303 -4.20 4.34 -34.44
C ILE A 303 -5.47 5.02 -33.91
N ASN A 304 -5.91 6.09 -34.57
CA ASN A 304 -7.13 6.82 -34.21
C ASN A 304 -8.38 5.94 -34.28
N ALA A 305 -8.50 5.08 -35.30
CA ALA A 305 -9.62 4.14 -35.42
C ALA A 305 -9.68 3.16 -34.25
N LEU A 306 -8.55 2.54 -33.89
CA LEU A 306 -8.47 1.62 -32.76
C LEU A 306 -8.78 2.31 -31.42
N PHE A 307 -8.27 3.52 -31.20
CA PHE A 307 -8.62 4.30 -30.01
C PHE A 307 -10.10 4.70 -29.97
N ALA A 308 -10.70 5.05 -31.11
CA ALA A 308 -12.13 5.35 -31.18
C ALA A 308 -12.99 4.12 -30.85
N GLU A 309 -12.61 2.93 -31.33
CA GLU A 309 -13.26 1.67 -30.96
C GLU A 309 -13.17 1.41 -29.45
N MET A 310 -11.97 1.52 -28.87
CA MET A 310 -11.75 1.35 -27.43
C MET A 310 -12.53 2.38 -26.60
N LYS A 311 -12.58 3.64 -27.06
CA LYS A 311 -13.34 4.71 -26.40
C LYS A 311 -14.83 4.40 -26.41
N LYS A 312 -15.38 3.95 -27.53
CA LYS A 312 -16.79 3.56 -27.63
C LYS A 312 -17.14 2.39 -26.71
N GLU A 313 -16.25 1.40 -26.58
CA GLU A 313 -16.40 0.29 -25.63
C GLU A 313 -16.44 0.83 -24.18
N ALA A 314 -15.51 1.73 -23.84
CA ALA A 314 -15.44 2.34 -22.53
C ALA A 314 -16.68 3.19 -22.17
N GLU A 315 -17.18 3.98 -23.12
CA GLU A 315 -18.40 4.78 -22.97
C GLU A 315 -19.63 3.90 -22.72
N SER A 316 -19.72 2.73 -23.37
CA SER A 316 -20.81 1.78 -23.13
C SER A 316 -20.78 1.29 -21.68
N ILE A 317 -19.61 0.88 -21.19
CA ILE A 317 -19.44 0.34 -19.84
C ILE A 317 -19.71 1.42 -18.78
N LEU A 318 -19.16 2.63 -18.93
CA LEU A 318 -19.39 3.71 -17.98
C LEU A 318 -20.86 4.14 -17.91
N ARG A 319 -21.58 4.06 -19.04
CA ARG A 319 -23.02 4.31 -19.09
C ARG A 319 -23.82 3.21 -18.39
N GLU A 320 -23.45 1.94 -18.58
CA GLU A 320 -24.04 0.80 -17.85
C GLU A 320 -23.80 0.89 -16.33
N GLU A 321 -22.69 1.48 -15.89
CA GLU A 321 -22.38 1.73 -14.48
C GLU A 321 -22.97 3.03 -13.92
N GLU A 322 -23.84 3.69 -14.70
CA GLU A 322 -24.62 4.87 -14.33
C GLU A 322 -23.74 6.07 -13.94
N ILE A 323 -22.59 6.23 -14.59
CA ILE A 323 -21.75 7.42 -14.42
C ILE A 323 -22.12 8.45 -15.46
N SER A 324 -22.37 9.68 -15.01
CA SER A 324 -22.71 10.79 -15.89
C SER A 324 -21.55 11.18 -16.80
N GLU A 325 -21.86 11.54 -18.05
CA GLU A 325 -20.86 11.72 -19.12
C GLU A 325 -19.85 12.85 -18.82
N GLU A 326 -20.26 13.88 -18.07
CA GLU A 326 -19.39 14.98 -17.63
C GLU A 326 -18.32 14.57 -16.61
N ARG A 327 -18.45 13.36 -16.04
CA ARG A 327 -17.49 12.78 -15.09
C ARG A 327 -16.57 11.75 -15.73
N TRP A 328 -16.61 11.60 -17.06
CA TRP A 328 -15.76 10.67 -17.79
C TRP A 328 -14.44 11.32 -18.18
N GLU A 329 -13.34 10.66 -17.85
CA GLU A 329 -12.00 11.04 -18.28
C GLU A 329 -11.35 9.87 -19.03
N PHE A 330 -10.65 10.17 -20.12
CA PHE A 330 -10.01 9.18 -20.97
C PHE A 330 -8.52 9.50 -21.12
N PHE A 331 -7.68 8.54 -20.76
CA PHE A 331 -6.24 8.65 -20.86
C PHE A 331 -5.72 7.63 -21.88
N PHE A 332 -5.09 8.13 -22.94
CA PHE A 332 -4.56 7.33 -24.04
C PHE A 332 -3.04 7.19 -23.89
N SER A 333 -2.49 6.02 -24.24
CA SER A 333 -1.04 5.81 -24.28
C SER A 333 -0.66 4.71 -25.27
N LEU A 334 0.63 4.69 -25.63
CA LEU A 334 1.25 3.67 -26.47
C LEU A 334 2.34 2.95 -25.70
N ASP A 335 2.40 1.63 -25.82
CA ASP A 335 3.58 0.86 -25.42
C ASP A 335 4.56 0.82 -26.59
N LEU A 336 5.72 1.42 -26.40
CA LEU A 336 6.76 1.56 -27.41
C LEU A 336 8.04 0.85 -26.96
N ARG A 337 8.84 0.38 -27.92
CA ARG A 337 10.16 -0.20 -27.66
C ARG A 337 11.12 0.03 -28.81
N TYR A 338 12.42 -0.08 -28.57
CA TYR A 338 13.35 -0.22 -29.68
C TYR A 338 13.20 -1.58 -30.35
N ARG A 339 13.39 -1.65 -31.67
CA ARG A 339 13.38 -2.92 -32.39
C ARG A 339 14.45 -3.87 -31.82
N GLY A 340 14.03 -5.09 -31.48
CA GLY A 340 14.88 -6.11 -30.85
C GLY A 340 14.97 -6.01 -29.33
N GLN A 341 14.37 -4.99 -28.71
CA GLN A 341 14.24 -4.87 -27.26
C GLN A 341 13.14 -5.82 -26.72
N GLY A 342 13.38 -6.39 -25.54
CA GLY A 342 12.46 -7.34 -24.90
C GLY A 342 11.41 -6.73 -23.96
N PHE A 343 11.41 -5.40 -23.77
CA PHE A 343 10.56 -4.68 -22.82
C PHE A 343 10.03 -3.38 -23.43
N GLU A 344 8.86 -2.95 -22.97
CA GLU A 344 8.19 -1.73 -23.46
C GLU A 344 8.27 -0.57 -22.45
N ILE A 345 8.16 0.65 -22.99
CA ILE A 345 7.94 1.89 -22.23
C ILE A 345 6.57 2.41 -22.62
N ASN A 346 5.74 2.69 -21.61
CA ASN A 346 4.45 3.32 -21.81
C ASN A 346 4.62 4.84 -21.99
N VAL A 347 4.07 5.37 -23.08
CA VAL A 347 4.17 6.78 -23.47
C VAL A 347 2.77 7.38 -23.57
N PRO A 348 2.42 8.36 -22.72
CA PRO A 348 1.11 8.98 -22.73
C PRO A 348 0.89 9.79 -24.01
N ILE A 349 -0.36 9.84 -24.43
CA ILE A 349 -0.83 10.70 -25.50
C ILE A 349 -1.58 11.87 -24.88
N HIS A 350 -1.14 13.09 -25.19
CA HIS A 350 -1.68 14.32 -24.61
C HIS A 350 -2.86 14.91 -25.40
N SER A 351 -3.10 14.45 -26.63
CA SER A 351 -4.23 14.88 -27.48
C SER A 351 -4.85 13.70 -28.22
N PHE A 352 -6.18 13.63 -28.22
CA PHE A 352 -6.95 12.68 -29.02
C PHE A 352 -8.10 13.42 -29.74
N PRO A 353 -8.33 13.18 -31.04
CA PRO A 353 -7.56 12.31 -31.94
C PRO A 353 -6.12 12.80 -32.15
N LEU A 354 -5.21 11.88 -32.48
CA LEU A 354 -3.86 12.25 -32.89
C LEU A 354 -3.90 12.97 -34.23
N ASP A 355 -3.17 14.07 -34.34
CA ASP A 355 -2.96 14.87 -35.55
C ASP A 355 -1.46 15.08 -35.81
N GLY A 356 -1.11 15.54 -37.01
CA GLY A 356 0.29 15.82 -37.38
C GLY A 356 1.14 14.57 -37.63
N ASP A 357 2.31 14.50 -37.00
CA ASP A 357 3.23 13.35 -37.03
C ASP A 357 3.42 12.75 -35.63
N LEU A 358 4.14 11.62 -35.56
CA LEU A 358 4.41 10.90 -34.30
C LEU A 358 5.75 11.32 -33.66
N SER A 359 6.40 12.38 -34.15
CA SER A 359 7.76 12.73 -33.71
C SER A 359 7.82 13.17 -32.26
N SER A 360 6.79 13.85 -31.75
CA SER A 360 6.71 14.23 -30.33
C SER A 360 6.61 13.01 -29.40
N ILE A 361 5.86 11.99 -29.81
CA ILE A 361 5.70 10.73 -29.07
C ILE A 361 7.01 9.93 -29.10
N ILE A 362 7.70 9.91 -30.25
CA ILE A 362 9.04 9.29 -30.38
C ILE A 362 10.05 9.98 -29.46
N GLU A 363 10.03 11.31 -29.41
CA GLU A 363 10.91 12.07 -28.53
C GLU A 363 10.61 11.79 -27.05
N ASP A 364 9.33 11.73 -26.66
CA ASP A 364 8.96 11.38 -25.28
C ASP A 364 9.39 9.94 -24.93
N PHE A 365 9.29 9.01 -25.87
CA PHE A 365 9.83 7.66 -25.70
C PHE A 365 11.34 7.69 -25.41
N HIS A 366 12.13 8.45 -26.19
CA HIS A 366 13.57 8.55 -25.98
C HIS A 366 13.91 9.15 -24.63
N ARG A 367 13.23 10.23 -24.24
CA ARG A 367 13.39 10.86 -22.93
C ARG A 367 13.12 9.87 -21.78
N ARG A 368 11.97 9.18 -21.82
CA ARG A 368 11.60 8.19 -20.79
C ARG A 368 12.56 7.00 -20.75
N HIS A 369 13.10 6.59 -21.90
CA HIS A 369 14.12 5.55 -21.96
C HIS A 369 15.42 6.00 -21.27
N GLU A 370 15.84 7.24 -21.51
CA GLU A 370 17.03 7.82 -20.88
C GLU A 370 16.85 8.00 -19.37
N GLU A 371 15.69 8.49 -18.93
CA GLU A 371 15.33 8.60 -17.50
C GLU A 371 15.38 7.23 -16.80
N ARG A 372 14.86 6.18 -17.45
CA ARG A 372 14.75 4.85 -16.83
C ARG A 372 16.03 4.01 -16.90
N TYR A 373 16.81 4.13 -17.98
CA TYR A 373 17.95 3.24 -18.26
C TYR A 373 19.28 3.98 -18.39
N GLY A 374 19.31 5.31 -18.29
CA GLY A 374 20.52 6.13 -18.37
C GLY A 374 21.06 6.34 -19.79
N PHE A 375 20.34 5.90 -20.82
CA PHE A 375 20.70 6.14 -22.22
C PHE A 375 19.46 6.13 -23.13
N SER A 376 19.56 6.70 -24.32
CA SER A 376 18.57 6.52 -25.40
C SER A 376 19.28 6.26 -26.75
N ASN A 377 18.75 5.34 -27.57
CA ASN A 377 19.25 5.08 -28.91
C ASN A 377 18.35 5.73 -29.97
N ARG A 378 18.53 7.03 -30.19
CA ARG A 378 17.73 7.84 -31.14
C ARG A 378 17.83 7.38 -32.60
N ASN A 379 18.84 6.58 -32.94
CA ASN A 379 19.03 6.02 -34.29
C ASN A 379 18.31 4.69 -34.49
N SER A 380 17.81 4.06 -33.42
CA SER A 380 17.10 2.80 -33.52
C SER A 380 15.64 3.02 -33.89
N GLU A 381 15.12 2.14 -34.74
CA GLU A 381 13.70 2.08 -35.07
C GLU A 381 12.86 1.81 -33.81
N VAL A 382 11.80 2.61 -33.64
CA VAL A 382 10.82 2.47 -32.55
C VAL A 382 9.65 1.63 -33.06
N GLU A 383 9.30 0.57 -32.35
CA GLU A 383 8.13 -0.26 -32.60
C GLU A 383 6.98 0.13 -31.67
N LEU A 384 5.79 0.31 -32.23
CA LEU A 384 4.54 0.23 -31.50
C LEU A 384 4.27 -1.23 -31.15
N VAL A 385 3.88 -1.50 -29.90
CA VAL A 385 3.49 -2.85 -29.45
C VAL A 385 2.02 -2.88 -29.07
N ASN A 386 1.56 -1.93 -28.24
CA ASN A 386 0.17 -1.86 -27.79
C ASN A 386 -0.36 -0.43 -27.78
N LEU A 387 -1.66 -0.29 -28.03
CA LEU A 387 -2.46 0.87 -27.72
C LEU A 387 -3.18 0.62 -26.39
N ARG A 388 -3.20 1.63 -25.52
CA ARG A 388 -3.87 1.56 -24.21
C ARG A 388 -4.84 2.72 -24.02
N LEU A 389 -5.98 2.40 -23.42
CA LEU A 389 -6.95 3.36 -22.93
C LEU A 389 -7.25 3.06 -21.47
N ARG A 390 -7.10 4.07 -20.61
CA ARG A 390 -7.63 4.08 -19.25
C ARG A 390 -8.82 5.01 -19.22
N ALA A 391 -10.01 4.46 -19.01
CA ALA A 391 -11.25 5.20 -18.86
C ALA A 391 -11.60 5.32 -17.38
N VAL A 392 -11.85 6.53 -16.92
CA VAL A 392 -12.14 6.85 -15.52
C VAL A 392 -13.53 7.48 -15.43
N GLY A 393 -14.39 6.89 -14.60
CA GLY A 393 -15.64 7.51 -14.16
C GLY A 393 -15.45 8.10 -12.77
N ARG A 394 -15.40 9.43 -12.67
CA ARG A 394 -15.19 10.11 -11.38
C ARG A 394 -16.37 9.88 -10.43
N THR A 395 -16.08 9.41 -9.23
CA THR A 395 -17.07 9.22 -8.17
C THR A 395 -17.08 10.42 -7.23
N GLU A 396 -18.22 10.65 -6.58
CA GLU A 396 -18.31 11.67 -5.53
C GLU A 396 -17.51 11.20 -4.31
N LYS A 397 -16.61 12.06 -3.83
CA LYS A 397 -15.74 11.75 -2.70
C LYS A 397 -16.40 12.20 -1.41
N PRO A 398 -16.32 11.43 -0.32
CA PRO A 398 -16.82 11.86 0.97
C PRO A 398 -16.01 13.06 1.48
N GLU A 399 -16.63 13.94 2.25
CA GLU A 399 -15.90 14.88 3.09
C GLU A 399 -15.33 14.14 4.30
N LEU A 400 -14.08 14.42 4.65
CA LEU A 400 -13.50 13.90 5.88
C LEU A 400 -14.07 14.69 7.07
N PRO A 401 -14.56 14.02 8.13
CA PRO A 401 -15.03 14.71 9.32
C PRO A 401 -13.87 15.47 9.97
N GLU A 402 -14.12 16.71 10.40
CA GLU A 402 -13.16 17.45 11.20
C GLU A 402 -13.14 16.91 12.64
N ALA A 403 -11.94 16.77 13.19
CA ALA A 403 -11.72 16.40 14.58
C ALA A 403 -12.04 17.58 15.50
N SER A 404 -12.47 17.25 16.73
CA SER A 404 -12.79 18.27 17.74
C SER A 404 -11.52 19.01 18.19
N PHE A 405 -11.61 20.34 18.27
CA PHE A 405 -10.61 21.19 18.94
C PHE A 405 -10.88 21.35 20.44
N LEU A 406 -11.99 20.82 20.94
CA LEU A 406 -12.37 20.90 22.36
C LEU A 406 -11.63 19.83 23.18
N GLY A 407 -11.23 20.22 24.39
CA GLY A 407 -10.53 19.37 25.36
C GLY A 407 -9.07 19.79 25.56
N THR A 408 -8.36 19.07 26.42
CA THR A 408 -6.93 19.26 26.65
C THR A 408 -6.16 17.96 26.47
N LEU A 409 -4.86 18.06 26.20
CA LEU A 409 -4.00 16.88 26.09
C LEU A 409 -3.96 16.05 27.40
N ASP A 410 -4.06 16.71 28.55
CA ASP A 410 -4.07 16.04 29.86
C ASP A 410 -5.31 15.15 30.05
N GLU A 411 -6.47 15.55 29.52
CA GLU A 411 -7.71 14.75 29.55
C GLU A 411 -7.62 13.48 28.68
N ALA A 412 -6.69 13.46 27.72
CA ALA A 412 -6.43 12.30 26.87
C ALA A 412 -5.49 11.28 27.53
N VAL A 413 -4.84 11.59 28.65
CA VAL A 413 -3.92 10.67 29.34
C VAL A 413 -4.69 9.48 29.92
N LEU A 414 -4.33 8.28 29.50
CA LEU A 414 -4.87 7.02 30.01
C LEU A 414 -4.05 6.50 31.20
N GLU A 415 -2.73 6.48 31.04
CA GLU A 415 -1.81 5.97 32.05
C GLU A 415 -0.37 6.44 31.78
N ARG A 416 0.57 6.02 32.62
CA ARG A 416 2.01 6.05 32.30
C ARG A 416 2.57 4.63 32.37
N ARG A 417 3.17 4.16 31.28
CA ARG A 417 3.68 2.80 31.13
C ARG A 417 5.18 2.82 30.85
N TRP A 418 5.88 1.77 31.27
CA TRP A 418 7.26 1.54 30.84
C TRP A 418 7.23 1.04 29.40
N VAL A 419 7.90 1.78 28.52
CA VAL A 419 7.94 1.50 27.08
C VAL A 419 9.40 1.52 26.64
N TYR A 420 9.81 0.49 25.92
CA TYR A 420 11.18 0.38 25.42
C TYR A 420 11.31 1.16 24.11
N PHE A 421 12.24 2.10 24.02
CA PHE A 421 12.51 2.86 22.81
C PHE A 421 13.94 2.54 22.35
N GLY A 422 14.14 1.45 21.61
CA GLY A 422 15.42 1.11 20.99
C GLY A 422 16.64 1.29 21.91
N GLU A 423 17.61 2.10 21.48
CA GLU A 423 18.85 2.35 22.22
C GLU A 423 18.64 3.15 23.52
N GLU A 424 17.58 3.95 23.60
CA GLU A 424 17.22 4.70 24.81
C GLU A 424 16.69 3.80 25.94
N GLY A 425 16.32 2.56 25.61
CA GLY A 425 15.84 1.56 26.57
C GLY A 425 14.45 1.88 27.12
N ALA A 426 14.14 1.32 28.30
CA ALA A 426 12.82 1.47 28.92
C ALA A 426 12.63 2.85 29.58
N LEU A 427 11.65 3.61 29.11
CA LEU A 427 11.27 4.92 29.63
C LEU A 427 9.80 4.93 30.09
N LYS A 428 9.50 5.68 31.15
CA LYS A 428 8.13 5.82 31.66
C LYS A 428 7.36 6.91 30.89
N ALA A 429 6.75 6.51 29.79
CA ALA A 429 6.04 7.39 28.86
C ALA A 429 4.54 7.55 29.22
N PRO A 430 3.94 8.74 29.00
CA PRO A 430 2.49 8.88 29.00
C PRO A 430 1.87 8.13 27.82
N VAL A 431 0.73 7.49 28.08
CA VAL A 431 -0.10 6.82 27.08
C VAL A 431 -1.37 7.64 26.92
N PHE A 432 -1.66 8.08 25.70
CA PHE A 432 -2.83 8.89 25.37
C PHE A 432 -3.88 8.06 24.65
N SER A 433 -5.15 8.34 24.91
CA SER A 433 -6.26 7.88 24.08
C SER A 433 -6.31 8.74 22.84
N ARG A 434 -6.04 8.14 21.68
CA ARG A 434 -5.99 8.86 20.40
C ARG A 434 -7.29 9.61 20.10
N GLU A 435 -8.44 9.01 20.42
CA GLU A 435 -9.78 9.58 20.18
C GLU A 435 -10.09 10.83 21.01
N LYS A 436 -9.35 11.04 22.12
CA LYS A 436 -9.55 12.18 23.02
C LYS A 436 -8.57 13.33 22.79
N ILE A 437 -7.61 13.16 21.88
CA ILE A 437 -6.63 14.19 21.59
C ILE A 437 -7.30 15.26 20.71
N PRO A 438 -7.31 16.54 21.13
CA PRO A 438 -7.90 17.59 20.32
C PRO A 438 -7.05 17.88 19.08
N ALA A 439 -7.71 18.29 17.99
CA ALA A 439 -7.02 18.83 16.82
C ALA A 439 -6.16 20.06 17.22
N GLY A 440 -5.01 20.21 16.58
CA GLY A 440 -4.01 21.22 16.90
C GLY A 440 -3.09 20.87 18.06
N ALA A 441 -3.30 19.74 18.75
CA ALA A 441 -2.44 19.31 19.84
C ALA A 441 -1.03 18.96 19.36
N GLU A 442 -0.05 19.30 20.18
CA GLU A 442 1.35 18.92 20.00
C GLU A 442 1.79 18.01 21.14
N ILE A 443 2.47 16.91 20.80
CA ILE A 443 2.82 15.86 21.76
C ILE A 443 4.32 15.58 21.63
N PRO A 444 5.13 15.98 22.63
CA PRO A 444 6.54 15.65 22.64
C PRO A 444 6.76 14.17 22.98
N GLY A 445 7.77 13.55 22.36
CA GLY A 445 8.25 12.23 22.75
C GLY A 445 9.09 12.27 24.04
N PRO A 446 9.18 11.15 24.78
CA PRO A 446 8.56 9.86 24.50
C PRO A 446 7.06 9.83 24.87
N ALA A 447 6.23 9.24 24.00
CA ALA A 447 4.80 9.06 24.22
C ALA A 447 4.24 7.87 23.40
N VAL A 448 3.07 7.36 23.81
CA VAL A 448 2.32 6.34 23.06
C VAL A 448 0.89 6.85 22.85
N LEU A 449 0.37 6.75 21.62
CA LEU A 449 -1.01 7.08 21.30
C LEU A 449 -1.74 5.79 20.96
N GLU A 450 -2.70 5.41 21.80
CA GLU A 450 -3.51 4.21 21.61
C GLU A 450 -4.85 4.58 20.99
N GLY A 451 -5.10 4.08 19.79
CA GLY A 451 -6.40 4.11 19.14
C GLY A 451 -7.05 2.72 19.10
N PRO A 452 -8.34 2.65 18.73
CA PRO A 452 -9.04 1.38 18.61
C PRO A 452 -8.41 0.43 17.58
N GLU A 453 -7.79 0.98 16.53
CA GLU A 453 -7.32 0.21 15.37
C GLU A 453 -5.81 0.09 15.25
N SER A 454 -5.05 0.99 15.89
CA SER A 454 -3.59 1.07 15.80
C SER A 454 -3.00 1.80 17.00
N THR A 455 -1.70 1.58 17.24
CA THR A 455 -0.93 2.27 18.27
C THR A 455 0.26 2.98 17.65
N ILE A 456 0.50 4.23 18.03
CA ILE A 456 1.60 5.06 17.52
C ILE A 456 2.65 5.22 18.61
N LEU A 457 3.91 4.99 18.25
CA LEU A 457 5.05 5.29 19.12
C LEU A 457 5.65 6.65 18.72
N ILE A 458 5.80 7.53 19.71
CA ILE A 458 6.53 8.80 19.56
C ILE A 458 7.83 8.64 20.36
N PRO A 459 8.96 8.36 19.72
CA PRO A 459 10.23 8.15 20.43
C PRO A 459 10.79 9.45 21.01
N PRO A 460 11.74 9.37 21.97
CA PRO A 460 12.47 10.55 22.47
C PRO A 460 13.07 11.38 21.34
N GLY A 461 13.01 12.71 21.46
CA GLY A 461 13.52 13.64 20.45
C GLY A 461 12.58 13.92 19.27
N SER A 462 11.48 13.17 19.14
CA SER A 462 10.44 13.42 18.14
C SER A 462 9.28 14.22 18.69
N ARG A 463 8.44 14.75 17.79
CA ARG A 463 7.23 15.51 18.14
C ARG A 463 6.09 15.16 17.19
N ALA A 464 4.91 14.94 17.74
CA ALA A 464 3.70 14.76 16.94
C ALA A 464 2.80 15.99 16.97
N PHE A 465 2.11 16.23 15.86
CA PHE A 465 1.06 17.24 15.71
C PHE A 465 -0.22 16.57 15.20
N VAL A 466 -1.36 16.91 15.80
CA VAL A 466 -2.67 16.42 15.34
C VAL A 466 -3.31 17.47 14.42
N ASP A 467 -3.56 17.13 13.16
CA ASP A 467 -4.21 18.04 12.23
C ASP A 467 -5.74 18.14 12.46
N ARG A 468 -6.40 18.99 11.66
CA ARG A 468 -7.86 19.20 11.75
C ARG A 468 -8.71 17.97 11.43
N PHE A 469 -8.14 16.93 10.82
CA PHE A 469 -8.82 15.68 10.48
C PHE A 469 -8.46 14.54 11.46
N GLY A 470 -7.70 14.84 12.52
CA GLY A 470 -7.25 13.84 13.49
C GLY A 470 -6.10 12.96 12.99
N ASN A 471 -5.46 13.33 11.87
CA ASN A 471 -4.23 12.69 11.44
C ASN A 471 -3.10 13.11 12.37
N VAL A 472 -2.17 12.19 12.63
CA VAL A 472 -0.98 12.47 13.41
C VAL A 472 0.19 12.66 12.45
N ILE A 473 0.79 13.84 12.47
CA ILE A 473 2.01 14.17 11.73
C ILE A 473 3.16 14.12 12.72
N LEU A 474 4.05 13.15 12.57
CA LEU A 474 5.21 12.96 13.42
C LEU A 474 6.46 13.50 12.71
N GLU A 475 7.19 14.37 13.39
CA GLU A 475 8.54 14.82 13.01
C GLU A 475 9.55 14.01 13.83
N VAL A 476 10.44 13.28 13.14
CA VAL A 476 11.24 12.19 13.74
C VAL A 476 12.71 12.48 14.00
#